data_AF-D9W9M7-F1
#
_entry.id   AF-D9W9M7-F1
#
_cell.length_a   1.000
_cell.length_b   1.000
_cell.length_c   1.000
_cell.angle_alpha   90.00
_cell.angle_beta   90.00
_cell.angle_gamma   90.00
#
_symmetry.space_group_name_H-M   'P 1'
#
loop_
_entity.id
_entity.type
_entity.pdbx_description
1 polymer ?
#
loop_
_entity_poly.entity_id
_entity_poly.type
_entity_poly.pdbx_seq_one_letter_code
_entity_poly.pdbx_strand_id
1 'polypeptide(L)'
;MADLLVTFEGRWDTYREAEVPDWTAAHPPGRFCHLVYDVPGGRAAQVGRTARARGAAVHCAVPGAGANPWRSAPDELEEAPR
;
A
#
# COMPACT_ATOMS: atom_id res chain seq x y z
N MET A 1 -3.99 -14.86 15.54
CA MET A 1 -3.68 -13.43 15.79
C MET A 1 -2.90 -12.93 14.58
N ALA A 2 -3.10 -11.68 14.16
CA ALA A 2 -2.37 -11.06 13.07
C ALA A 2 -1.81 -9.72 13.55
N ASP A 3 -0.56 -9.42 13.21
CA ASP A 3 0.08 -8.15 13.54
C ASP A 3 -0.38 -7.01 12.62
N LEU A 4 -0.80 -7.35 11.39
CA LEU A 4 -1.29 -6.42 10.37
C LEU A 4 -2.60 -6.89 9.75
N LEU A 5 -3.49 -5.94 9.50
CA LEU A 5 -4.71 -6.10 8.72
C LEU A 5 -4.60 -5.26 7.45
N VAL A 6 -4.85 -5.89 6.30
CA VAL A 6 -4.93 -5.18 5.02
C VAL A 6 -6.27 -4.46 4.95
N THR A 7 -6.24 -3.14 5.00
CA THR A 7 -7.45 -2.28 4.92
C THR A 7 -7.70 -1.75 3.52
N PHE A 8 -6.74 -1.93 2.60
CA PHE A 8 -6.90 -1.65 1.18
C PHE A 8 -6.03 -2.59 0.35
N GLU A 9 -6.61 -3.20 -0.68
CA GLU A 9 -5.89 -3.88 -1.76
C GLU A 9 -6.53 -3.51 -3.11
N GLY A 10 -5.76 -2.91 -4.03
CA GLY A 10 -6.34 -2.45 -5.29
C GLY A 10 -5.41 -1.70 -6.24
N ARG A 11 -5.96 -1.34 -7.41
CA ARG A 11 -5.31 -0.49 -8.41
C ARG A 11 -5.01 0.90 -7.86
N TRP A 12 -3.94 1.52 -8.36
CA TRP A 12 -3.58 2.92 -8.09
C TRP A 12 -4.74 3.90 -8.30
N ASP A 13 -5.47 3.80 -9.41
CA ASP A 13 -6.56 4.75 -9.70
C ASP A 13 -7.67 4.65 -8.65
N THR A 14 -8.08 3.43 -8.31
CA THR A 14 -9.06 3.17 -7.24
C THR A 14 -8.52 3.62 -5.88
N TYR A 15 -7.23 3.41 -5.62
CA TYR A 15 -6.61 3.82 -4.37
C TYR A 15 -6.66 5.33 -4.17
N ARG A 16 -6.50 6.14 -5.22
CA ARG A 16 -6.57 7.60 -5.12
C ARG A 16 -7.92 8.10 -4.66
N GLU A 17 -8.99 7.42 -5.06
CA GLU A 17 -10.38 7.79 -4.77
C GLU A 17 -10.93 7.09 -3.52
N ALA A 18 -10.27 6.03 -3.06
CA ALA A 18 -10.72 5.26 -1.90
C ALA A 18 -10.72 6.07 -0.59
N GLU A 19 -11.74 5.85 0.22
CA GLU A 19 -11.81 6.29 1.61
C GLU A 19 -11.38 5.17 2.55
N VAL A 20 -11.05 5.52 3.79
CA VAL A 20 -10.72 4.55 4.84
C VAL A 20 -11.90 4.40 5.80
N PRO A 21 -12.23 3.17 6.26
CA PRO A 21 -13.29 2.98 7.23
C PRO A 21 -13.00 3.72 8.55
N ASP A 22 -14.00 4.43 9.09
CA ASP A 22 -13.86 5.27 10.29
C ASP A 22 -13.31 4.53 11.52
N TRP A 23 -13.64 3.24 11.66
CA TRP A 23 -13.19 2.43 12.80
C TRP A 23 -11.66 2.30 12.88
N THR A 24 -10.95 2.47 11.76
CA THR A 24 -9.47 2.42 11.73
C THR A 24 -8.85 3.54 12.56
N ALA A 25 -9.52 4.70 12.68
CA ALA A 25 -9.05 5.84 13.48
C ALA A 25 -8.97 5.54 14.99
N ALA A 26 -9.71 4.53 15.48
CA ALA A 26 -9.68 4.10 16.87
C ALA A 26 -8.48 3.18 17.22
N HIS A 27 -7.59 2.89 16.26
CA HIS A 27 -6.52 1.91 16.41
C HIS A 27 -5.15 2.49 15.99
N PRO A 28 -4.04 1.97 16.56
CA PRO A 28 -2.71 2.40 16.14
C PRO A 28 -2.47 2.09 14.66
N PRO A 29 -1.85 3.02 13.89
CA PRO A 29 -1.65 2.84 12.45
C PRO A 29 -0.71 1.69 12.11
N GLY A 30 0.13 1.27 13.07
CA GLY A 30 1.00 0.10 12.99
C GLY A 30 0.28 -1.24 12.83
N ARG A 31 -1.06 -1.27 12.91
CA ARG A 31 -1.88 -2.46 12.70
C ARG A 31 -2.42 -2.58 11.28
N PHE A 32 -2.20 -1.58 10.41
CA PHE A 32 -2.83 -1.51 9.11
C PHE A 32 -1.84 -1.47 7.96
N CYS A 33 -2.23 -2.11 6.86
CA CYS A 33 -1.44 -2.25 5.64
C CYS A 33 -2.26 -1.88 4.41
N HIS A 34 -1.68 -1.09 3.49
CA HIS A 34 -2.25 -0.81 2.17
C HIS A 34 -1.41 -1.45 1.06
N LEU A 35 -2.04 -2.25 0.23
CA LEU A 35 -1.43 -2.95 -0.90
C LEU A 35 -1.92 -2.31 -2.21
N VAL A 36 -1.04 -1.64 -2.94
CA VAL A 36 -1.40 -0.88 -4.15
C VAL A 36 -0.63 -1.40 -5.35
N TYR A 37 -1.33 -1.75 -6.42
CA TYR A 37 -0.74 -2.22 -7.67
C TYR A 37 -1.13 -1.35 -8.86
N ASP A 38 -0.50 -1.59 -10.01
CA ASP A 38 -0.58 -0.72 -11.19
C ASP A 38 -0.14 0.73 -10.89
N VAL A 39 0.88 0.87 -10.03
CA VAL A 39 1.40 2.17 -9.58
C VAL A 39 2.34 2.73 -10.66
N PRO A 40 2.09 3.95 -11.20
CA PRO A 40 2.99 4.56 -12.16
C PRO A 40 4.37 4.85 -11.55
N GLY A 41 5.42 4.76 -12.37
CA GLY A 41 6.79 5.02 -11.93
C GLY A 41 6.95 6.36 -11.20
N GLY A 42 7.69 6.35 -10.09
CA GLY A 42 7.91 7.52 -9.23
C GLY A 42 6.72 7.91 -8.35
N ARG A 43 5.66 7.09 -8.26
CA ARG A 43 4.49 7.33 -7.40
C ARG A 43 4.46 6.51 -6.11
N ALA A 44 5.40 5.60 -5.89
CA ALA A 44 5.43 4.78 -4.67
C ALA A 44 5.57 5.62 -3.38
N ALA A 45 6.41 6.66 -3.37
CA ALA A 45 6.43 7.65 -2.29
C ALA A 45 5.07 8.35 -2.06
N GLN A 46 4.25 8.55 -3.11
CA GLN A 46 2.90 9.09 -2.95
C GLN A 46 1.97 8.07 -2.30
N VAL A 47 2.06 6.78 -2.66
CA VAL A 47 1.33 5.71 -1.97
C VAL A 47 1.63 5.72 -0.48
N GLY A 48 2.90 5.83 -0.10
CA GLY A 48 3.32 5.85 1.30
C GLY A 48 2.87 7.07 2.09
N ARG A 49 2.77 8.26 1.46
CA ARG A 49 2.18 9.44 2.10
C ARG A 49 0.67 9.28 2.27
N THR A 50 -0.02 8.81 1.25
CA THR A 50 -1.47 8.57 1.30
C THR A 50 -1.83 7.49 2.34
N ALA A 51 -1.05 6.41 2.44
CA ALA A 51 -1.27 5.36 3.43
C ALA A 51 -1.19 5.92 4.86
N ARG A 52 -0.13 6.69 5.15
CA ARG A 52 0.04 7.33 6.46
C ARG A 52 -1.08 8.31 6.78
N ALA A 53 -1.48 9.14 5.81
CA ALA A 53 -2.59 10.07 5.98
C ALA A 53 -3.93 9.36 6.27
N ARG A 54 -4.07 8.13 5.78
CA ARG A 54 -5.22 7.24 6.00
C ARG A 54 -5.06 6.29 7.18
N GLY A 55 -4.03 6.48 8.01
CA GLY A 55 -3.84 5.68 9.23
C GLY A 55 -3.21 4.30 9.00
N ALA A 56 -2.61 4.01 7.84
CA ALA A 56 -1.85 2.79 7.62
C ALA A 56 -0.34 3.07 7.65
N ALA A 57 0.38 2.43 8.58
CA ALA A 57 1.83 2.56 8.69
C ALA A 57 2.58 1.70 7.68
N VAL A 58 2.01 0.56 7.30
CA VAL A 58 2.61 -0.39 6.34
C VAL A 58 1.98 -0.19 4.98
N HIS A 59 2.79 -0.24 3.93
CA HIS A 59 2.31 -0.18 2.56
C HIS A 59 3.26 -0.89 1.61
N CYS A 60 2.72 -1.36 0.49
CA CYS A 60 3.49 -1.87 -0.64
C CYS A 60 2.90 -1.31 -1.93
N ALA A 61 3.77 -0.80 -2.81
CA ALA A 61 3.40 -0.23 -4.09
C ALA A 61 4.18 -0.96 -5.20
N VAL A 62 3.48 -1.54 -6.18
CA VAL A 62 4.11 -2.24 -7.30
C VAL A 62 3.61 -1.70 -8.64
N PRO A 63 4.47 -1.68 -9.68
CA PRO A 63 4.04 -1.31 -11.03
C PRO A 63 3.25 -2.43 -11.73
N GLY A 64 3.27 -3.66 -11.18
CA GLY A 64 2.65 -4.81 -11.81
C GLY A 64 1.13 -4.71 -11.87
N ALA A 65 0.55 -5.32 -12.92
CA ALA A 65 -0.88 -5.36 -13.19
C ALA A 65 -1.31 -6.75 -13.71
N GLY A 66 -2.60 -6.92 -14.00
CA GLY A 66 -3.15 -8.15 -14.58
C GLY A 66 -3.39 -9.26 -13.54
N ALA A 67 -3.23 -10.52 -13.96
CA ALA A 67 -3.61 -11.69 -13.16
C ALA A 67 -2.77 -11.89 -11.88
N ASN A 68 -1.52 -11.42 -11.89
CA ASN A 68 -0.68 -11.39 -10.68
C ASN A 68 0.15 -10.09 -10.67
N PRO A 69 -0.36 -9.01 -10.08
CA PRO A 69 0.36 -7.74 -10.01
C PRO A 69 1.63 -7.83 -9.14
N TRP A 70 1.64 -8.70 -8.14
CA TRP A 70 2.71 -8.86 -7.16
C TRP A 70 3.94 -9.61 -7.69
N ARG A 71 3.90 -10.08 -8.95
CA ARG A 71 5.09 -10.67 -9.61
C ARG A 71 6.20 -9.64 -9.86
N SER A 72 5.84 -8.35 -9.89
CA SER A 72 6.78 -7.25 -10.10
C SER A 72 7.22 -6.72 -8.75
N ALA A 73 8.51 -6.44 -8.63
CA ALA A 73 9.06 -5.85 -7.42
C ALA A 73 8.64 -4.36 -7.32
N PRO A 74 8.44 -3.80 -6.12
CA PRO A 74 8.34 -2.35 -5.93
C PRO A 74 9.54 -1.61 -6.54
N ASP A 75 9.27 -0.46 -7.18
CA ASP A 75 10.29 0.37 -7.84
C ASP A 75 11.37 0.88 -6.88
N GLU A 76 11.04 1.00 -5.58
CA GLU A 76 11.90 1.55 -4.52
C GLU A 76 12.64 0.46 -3.73
N LEU A 77 12.62 -0.80 -4.19
CA LEU A 77 13.39 -1.86 -3.52
C LEU A 77 14.89 -1.65 -3.76
N GLU A 78 15.60 -1.31 -2.69
CA GLU A 78 17.04 -1.58 -2.63
C GLU A 78 17.25 -3.10 -2.49
N GLU A 79 18.20 -3.66 -3.26
CA GLU A 79 18.65 -5.03 -3.04
C GLU A 79 19.26 -5.12 -1.63
N ALA A 80 18.80 -6.09 -0.83
CA ALA A 80 19.45 -6.40 0.43
C ALA A 80 20.91 -6.81 0.15
N PRO A 81 21.90 -6.32 0.94
CA PRO A 81 23.28 -6.72 0.77
C PRO A 81 23.40 -8.26 0.86
N ARG A 82 24.11 -8.84 -0.11
CA ARG A 82 24.31 -10.29 -0.27
C ARG A 82 25.01 -10.92 0.93
#